data_AF-W1WAE9-F1
#
_entry.id   AF-W1WAE9-F1
#
_cell.length_a   1.000
_cell.length_b   1.000
_cell.length_c   1.000
_cell.angle_alpha   90.00
_cell.angle_beta   90.00
_cell.angle_gamma   90.00
#
_symmetry.space_group_name_H-M   'P 1'
#
loop_
_entity.id
_entity.type
_entity.pdbx_description
1 polymer ?
#
loop_
_entity_poly.entity_id
_entity_poly.type
_entity_poly.pdbx_seq_one_letter_code
_entity_poly.pdbx_strand_id
1 'polypeptide(L)'
;ASPIINPITILSTWYAFPDNPMISVWRIVLGLGVALLVALSFRFYPPSKELMKARNTQNLSYEEVLIESSRSKHINKKRLLIHMEKEFSQLLFYFSMAASVLSVVQVYGKPWLINAGITLPIVWAIPILLVLAFFFSICSTSDAIIGKSLSTLFPISSVMGFLILGPMLDIKNVYILKQYMPTSFILRLGITIVIMSYITALGFQFFVG
;
A
#
# COMPACT_ATOMS: atom_id res chain seq x y z
N ALA A 1 4.02 2.87 6.93
CA ALA A 1 2.82 2.02 6.86
C ALA A 1 1.87 2.39 8.00
N SER A 2 0.69 2.88 7.67
CA SER A 2 -0.39 3.00 8.65
C SER A 2 -0.99 1.60 8.87
N PRO A 3 -1.21 1.15 10.11
CA PRO A 3 -1.92 -0.11 10.34
C PRO A 3 -3.26 -0.11 9.60
N ILE A 4 -3.68 -1.25 9.03
CA ILE A 4 -5.03 -1.40 8.44
C ILE A 4 -6.14 -1.03 9.42
N ILE A 5 -5.87 -1.24 10.71
CA ILE A 5 -6.77 -1.00 11.84
C ILE A 5 -6.62 0.44 12.37
N ASN A 6 -5.86 1.31 11.70
CA ASN A 6 -5.75 2.70 12.11
C ASN A 6 -7.12 3.39 12.01
N PRO A 7 -7.62 4.06 13.08
CA PRO A 7 -8.89 4.79 13.01
C PRO A 7 -8.94 5.79 11.85
N ILE A 8 -7.82 6.43 11.50
CA ILE A 8 -7.76 7.40 10.41
C ILE A 8 -8.04 6.73 9.06
N THR A 9 -7.51 5.51 8.82
CA THR A 9 -7.72 4.78 7.56
C THR A 9 -9.14 4.21 7.47
N ILE A 10 -9.72 3.82 8.60
CA ILE A 10 -11.11 3.36 8.67
C ILE A 10 -12.06 4.52 8.34
N LEU A 11 -11.84 5.68 8.96
CA LEU A 11 -12.63 6.89 8.72
C LEU A 11 -12.50 7.39 7.28
N SER A 12 -11.29 7.37 6.70
CA SER A 12 -11.09 7.79 5.30
C SER A 12 -11.81 6.87 4.31
N THR A 13 -11.82 5.56 4.58
CA THR A 13 -12.54 4.58 3.74
C THR A 13 -14.05 4.76 3.85
N TRP A 14 -14.56 5.00 5.06
CA TRP A 14 -15.97 5.29 5.28
C TRP A 14 -16.40 6.55 4.51
N TYR A 15 -15.60 7.62 4.60
CA TYR A 15 -15.90 8.87 3.91
C TYR A 15 -15.79 8.76 2.39
N ALA A 16 -14.86 7.94 1.88
CA ALA A 16 -14.68 7.73 0.44
C ALA A 16 -15.79 6.88 -0.19
N PHE A 17 -16.42 5.97 0.57
CA PHE A 17 -17.47 5.07 0.08
C PHE A 17 -18.79 5.26 0.88
N PRO A 18 -19.44 6.44 0.81
CA PRO A 18 -20.65 6.71 1.58
C PRO A 18 -21.82 5.79 1.19
N ASP A 19 -21.87 5.36 -0.08
CA ASP A 19 -22.94 4.53 -0.62
C ASP A 19 -22.89 3.07 -0.11
N ASN A 20 -21.73 2.61 0.37
CA ASN A 20 -21.53 1.23 0.80
C ASN A 20 -20.48 1.13 1.93
N PRO A 21 -20.87 1.43 3.19
CA PRO A 21 -19.94 1.39 4.33
C PRO A 21 -19.42 -0.02 4.62
N MET A 22 -20.07 -1.07 4.09
CA MET A 22 -19.63 -2.46 4.20
C MET A 22 -18.20 -2.66 3.66
N ILE A 23 -17.80 -1.85 2.68
CA ILE A 23 -16.45 -1.84 2.10
C ILE A 23 -15.39 -1.61 3.20
N SER A 24 -15.63 -0.70 4.14
CA SER A 24 -14.68 -0.43 5.23
C SER A 24 -14.54 -1.66 6.15
N VAL A 25 -15.64 -2.34 6.45
CA VAL A 25 -15.63 -3.57 7.26
C VAL A 25 -14.90 -4.69 6.54
N TRP A 26 -15.20 -4.91 5.26
CA TRP A 26 -14.51 -5.90 4.43
C TRP A 26 -13.01 -5.63 4.33
N ARG A 27 -12.59 -4.36 4.24
CA ARG A 27 -11.16 -3.97 4.25
C ARG A 27 -10.46 -4.47 5.52
N ILE A 28 -11.10 -4.32 6.68
CA ILE A 28 -10.52 -4.75 7.97
C ILE A 28 -10.45 -6.28 8.05
N VAL A 29 -11.56 -6.96 7.74
CA VAL A 29 -11.66 -8.42 7.85
C VAL A 29 -10.69 -9.10 6.87
N LEU A 30 -10.72 -8.71 5.59
CA LEU A 30 -9.84 -9.27 4.57
C LEU A 30 -8.38 -8.88 4.82
N GLY A 31 -8.12 -7.65 5.28
CA GLY A 31 -6.79 -7.20 5.66
C GLY A 31 -6.18 -8.01 6.81
N LEU A 32 -6.96 -8.28 7.86
CA LEU A 32 -6.55 -9.18 8.94
C LEU A 32 -6.30 -10.61 8.43
N GLY A 33 -7.17 -11.11 7.54
CA GLY A 33 -7.00 -12.41 6.90
C GLY A 33 -5.67 -12.51 6.14
N VAL A 34 -5.36 -11.52 5.29
CA VAL A 34 -4.09 -11.46 4.55
C VAL A 34 -2.89 -11.41 5.50
N ALA A 35 -2.96 -10.62 6.58
CA ALA A 35 -1.87 -10.51 7.55
C ALA A 35 -1.59 -11.87 8.23
N LEU A 36 -2.64 -12.60 8.62
CA LEU A 36 -2.53 -13.94 9.19
C LEU A 36 -1.94 -14.94 8.19
N LEU A 37 -2.41 -14.93 6.94
CA LEU A 37 -1.90 -15.81 5.88
C LEU A 37 -0.42 -15.56 5.56
N VAL A 38 -0.02 -14.29 5.50
CA VAL A 38 1.39 -13.91 5.32
C VAL A 38 2.21 -14.39 6.51
N ALA A 39 1.77 -14.15 7.75
CA ALA A 39 2.46 -14.63 8.94
C ALA A 39 2.61 -16.17 8.96
N LEU A 40 1.56 -16.90 8.54
CA LEU A 40 1.57 -18.36 8.43
C LEU A 40 2.57 -18.83 7.37
N SER A 41 2.61 -18.16 6.21
CA SER A 41 3.55 -18.45 5.12
C SER A 41 5.01 -18.32 5.56
N PHE A 42 5.33 -17.29 6.35
CA PHE A 42 6.66 -17.12 6.93
C PHE A 42 6.97 -18.11 8.06
N ARG A 43 5.97 -18.60 8.80
CA ARG A 43 6.14 -19.68 9.78
C ARG A 43 6.52 -21.00 9.12
N PHE A 44 5.93 -21.33 7.98
CA PHE A 44 6.23 -22.58 7.27
C PHE A 44 7.56 -22.55 6.52
N TYR A 45 7.99 -21.39 6.02
CA TYR A 45 9.24 -21.24 5.28
C TYR A 45 10.11 -20.14 5.91
N PRO A 46 10.84 -20.42 7.01
CA PRO A 46 11.65 -19.42 7.67
C PRO A 46 12.78 -18.91 6.75
N PRO A 47 13.12 -17.61 6.79
CA PRO A 47 14.28 -17.09 6.06
C PRO A 47 15.59 -17.65 6.61
N SER A 48 16.60 -17.77 5.76
CA SER A 48 17.92 -18.31 6.13
C SER A 48 18.59 -17.46 7.20
N LYS A 49 19.01 -18.10 8.30
CA LYS A 49 19.57 -17.45 9.50
C LYS A 49 20.89 -16.70 9.22
N GLU A 50 21.66 -17.16 8.23
CA GLU A 50 22.95 -16.59 7.82
C GLU A 50 22.83 -15.17 7.25
N LEU A 51 21.75 -14.87 6.52
CA LEU A 51 21.55 -13.55 5.90
C LEU A 51 21.15 -12.47 6.91
N MET A 52 20.58 -12.86 8.05
CA MET A 52 20.19 -11.95 9.14
C MET A 52 21.41 -11.54 9.98
N LYS A 53 22.41 -12.43 10.15
CA LYS A 53 23.56 -12.22 11.04
C LYS A 53 24.56 -11.21 10.50
N ALA A 54 24.85 -11.23 9.19
CA ALA A 54 25.78 -10.30 8.55
C ALA A 54 25.28 -8.84 8.53
N ARG A 55 23.96 -8.63 8.43
CA ARG A 55 23.32 -7.31 8.42
C ARG A 55 23.22 -6.70 9.82
N ASN A 56 22.99 -7.53 10.85
CA ASN A 56 22.86 -7.10 12.24
C ASN A 56 24.09 -6.31 12.73
N THR A 57 25.29 -6.73 12.33
CA THR A 57 26.56 -6.01 12.66
C THR A 57 26.63 -4.61 12.03
N GLN A 58 26.04 -4.40 10.85
CA GLN A 58 25.99 -3.06 10.22
C GLN A 58 24.93 -2.16 10.85
N ASN A 59 23.80 -2.74 11.28
CA ASN A 59 22.71 -1.99 11.93
C ASN A 59 23.12 -1.44 13.30
N LEU A 60 23.91 -2.19 14.06
CA LEU A 60 24.44 -1.76 15.37
C LEU A 60 25.23 -0.44 15.26
N SER A 61 26.00 -0.27 14.16
CA SER A 61 26.78 0.94 13.90
C SER A 61 25.91 2.13 13.46
N TYR A 62 24.76 1.91 12.81
CA TYR A 62 23.84 2.97 12.38
C TYR A 62 22.93 3.44 13.53
N GLU A 63 22.52 2.52 14.40
CA GLU A 63 21.69 2.81 15.58
C GLU A 63 22.45 3.69 16.59
N GLU A 64 23.75 3.45 16.79
CA GLU A 64 24.61 4.29 17.63
C GLU A 64 24.71 5.74 17.09
N VAL A 65 24.83 5.91 15.77
CA VAL A 65 24.88 7.24 15.12
C VAL A 65 23.53 7.99 15.18
N LEU A 66 22.40 7.28 15.07
CA LEU A 66 21.08 7.91 15.15
C LEU A 66 20.70 8.33 16.58
N ILE A 67 21.07 7.54 17.58
CA ILE A 67 20.82 7.86 19.00
C ILE A 67 21.56 9.14 19.40
N GLU A 68 22.78 9.34 18.89
CA GLU A 68 23.55 10.57 19.13
C GLU A 68 22.90 11.81 18.47
N SER A 69 22.28 11.64 17.28
CA SER A 69 21.57 12.71 16.59
C SER A 69 20.24 13.10 17.24
N SER A 70 19.55 12.15 17.89
CA SER A 70 18.22 12.33 18.48
C SER A 70 18.20 13.13 19.80
N ARG A 71 19.37 13.47 20.35
CA ARG A 71 19.51 14.15 21.64
C ARG A 71 19.40 15.69 21.57
N SER A 72 18.80 16.26 20.52
CA SER A 72 18.58 17.71 20.41
C SER A 72 17.22 18.12 20.97
N LYS A 73 17.21 18.43 22.27
CA LYS A 73 16.04 18.84 23.04
C LYS A 73 15.73 20.34 22.87
N HIS A 74 15.28 20.75 21.68
CA HIS A 74 14.40 21.93 21.51
C HIS A 74 13.71 21.89 20.14
N ILE A 75 12.43 21.49 20.11
CA ILE A 75 11.65 21.40 18.87
C ILE A 75 11.15 22.79 18.51
N ASN A 76 11.91 23.49 17.67
CA ASN A 76 11.50 24.80 17.15
C ASN A 76 10.37 24.62 16.11
N LYS A 77 9.21 25.27 16.34
CA LYS A 77 8.03 25.20 15.45
C LYS A 77 8.38 25.50 13.98
N LYS A 78 9.29 26.46 13.74
CA LYS A 78 9.75 26.80 12.39
C LYS A 78 10.52 25.65 11.72
N ARG A 79 11.34 24.91 12.48
CA ARG A 79 12.09 23.76 11.95
C ARG A 79 11.15 22.61 11.60
N LEU A 80 10.11 22.37 12.41
CA LEU A 80 9.07 21.40 12.07
C LEU A 80 8.32 21.80 10.80
N LEU A 81 7.89 23.06 10.67
CA LEU A 81 7.16 23.52 9.48
C LEU A 81 7.99 23.38 8.20
N ILE A 82 9.26 23.80 8.22
CA ILE A 82 10.16 23.66 7.07
C ILE A 82 10.38 22.19 6.71
N HIS A 83 10.44 21.30 7.70
CA HIS A 83 10.59 19.86 7.46
C HIS A 83 9.31 19.25 6.87
N MET A 84 8.15 19.61 7.41
CA MET A 84 6.84 19.18 6.90
C MET A 84 6.58 19.70 5.49
N GLU A 85 6.95 20.95 5.19
CA GLU A 85 6.84 21.55 3.86
C GLU A 85 7.68 20.79 2.83
N LYS A 86 8.93 20.45 3.16
CA LYS A 86 9.80 19.69 2.27
C LYS A 86 9.25 18.29 1.99
N GLU A 87 8.80 17.58 3.02
CA GLU A 87 8.17 16.27 2.86
C GLU A 87 6.87 16.38 2.04
N PHE A 88 6.02 17.37 2.33
CA PHE A 88 4.74 17.55 1.63
C PHE A 88 4.94 17.95 0.17
N SER A 89 5.87 18.84 -0.14
CA SER A 89 6.17 19.29 -1.50
C SER A 89 6.68 18.13 -2.37
N GLN A 90 7.56 17.29 -1.81
CA GLN A 90 8.01 16.08 -2.50
C GLN A 90 6.84 15.14 -2.78
N LEU A 91 6.00 14.85 -1.77
CA LEU A 91 4.81 14.00 -1.93
C LEU A 91 3.82 14.56 -2.95
N LEU A 92 3.62 15.88 -2.96
CA LEU A 92 2.71 16.57 -3.86
C LEU A 92 3.13 16.42 -5.33
N PHE A 93 4.43 16.49 -5.61
CA PHE A 93 4.94 16.30 -6.97
C PHE A 93 4.70 14.87 -7.49
N TYR A 94 4.97 13.86 -6.66
CA TYR A 94 4.66 12.46 -7.00
C TYR A 94 3.15 12.23 -7.20
N PHE A 95 2.32 12.84 -6.35
CA PHE A 95 0.86 12.78 -6.49
C PHE A 95 0.35 13.46 -7.76
N SER A 96 0.93 14.61 -8.13
CA SER A 96 0.57 15.33 -9.36
C SER A 96 0.85 14.51 -10.62
N MET A 97 2.02 13.86 -10.70
CA MET A 97 2.35 12.93 -11.79
C MET A 97 1.41 11.72 -11.81
N ALA A 98 1.10 11.14 -10.65
CA ALA A 98 0.15 10.04 -10.53
C ALA A 98 -1.25 10.43 -11.01
N ALA A 99 -1.75 11.60 -10.60
CA ALA A 99 -3.07 12.10 -10.94
C ALA A 99 -3.19 12.44 -12.44
N SER A 100 -2.14 12.97 -13.06
CA SER A 100 -2.14 13.26 -14.50
C SER A 100 -2.20 11.98 -15.33
N VAL A 101 -1.36 10.97 -15.00
CA VAL A 101 -1.41 9.65 -15.64
C VAL A 101 -2.78 9.01 -15.44
N LEU A 102 -3.31 9.06 -14.22
CA LEU A 102 -4.59 8.47 -13.90
C LEU A 102 -5.72 9.15 -14.70
N SER A 103 -5.74 10.49 -14.76
CA SER A 103 -6.72 11.27 -15.52
C SER A 103 -6.73 10.89 -17.01
N VAL A 104 -5.56 10.76 -17.64
CA VAL A 104 -5.43 10.29 -19.02
C VAL A 104 -6.04 8.89 -19.18
N VAL A 105 -5.73 7.97 -18.26
CA VAL A 105 -6.31 6.62 -18.27
C VAL A 105 -7.83 6.66 -18.06
N GLN A 106 -8.38 7.57 -17.25
CA GLN A 106 -9.83 7.67 -17.05
C GLN A 106 -10.54 8.22 -18.29
N VAL A 107 -9.96 9.25 -18.93
CA VAL A 107 -10.55 9.94 -20.08
C VAL A 107 -10.54 9.06 -21.32
N TYR A 108 -9.43 8.37 -21.60
CA TYR A 108 -9.31 7.53 -22.80
C TYR A 108 -9.68 6.06 -22.54
N GLY A 109 -9.44 5.55 -21.33
CA GLY A 109 -9.66 4.14 -21.01
C GLY A 109 -11.12 3.73 -20.96
N LYS A 110 -12.00 4.56 -20.38
CA LYS A 110 -13.45 4.30 -20.32
C LYS A 110 -14.10 4.15 -21.70
N PRO A 111 -13.98 5.14 -22.62
CA PRO A 111 -14.58 5.03 -23.94
C PRO A 111 -13.90 3.97 -24.80
N TRP A 112 -12.58 3.74 -24.66
CA TRP A 112 -11.90 2.66 -25.39
C TRP A 112 -12.40 1.27 -24.95
N LEU A 113 -12.59 1.05 -23.65
CA LEU A 113 -13.07 -0.23 -23.12
C LEU A 113 -14.53 -0.52 -23.50
N ILE A 114 -15.38 0.51 -23.46
CA ILE A 114 -16.78 0.41 -23.86
C ILE A 114 -16.89 0.17 -25.38
N ASN A 115 -16.11 0.88 -26.19
CA ASN A 115 -16.11 0.71 -27.66
C ASN A 115 -15.49 -0.61 -28.11
N ALA A 116 -14.56 -1.17 -27.33
CA ALA A 116 -13.99 -2.49 -27.61
C ALA A 116 -14.95 -3.64 -27.26
N GLY A 117 -16.04 -3.40 -26.51
CA GLY A 117 -16.96 -4.44 -26.05
C GLY A 117 -16.32 -5.47 -25.09
N ILE A 118 -15.10 -5.19 -24.62
CA ILE A 118 -14.35 -6.08 -23.73
C ILE A 118 -14.63 -5.62 -22.30
N THR A 119 -15.39 -6.41 -21.55
CA THR A 119 -15.33 -6.31 -20.09
C THR A 119 -13.93 -6.74 -19.67
N LEU A 120 -13.17 -5.88 -18.99
CA LEU A 120 -11.85 -6.24 -18.45
C LEU A 120 -12.01 -7.53 -17.64
N PRO A 121 -11.42 -8.67 -18.07
CA PRO A 121 -11.49 -9.88 -17.29
C PRO A 121 -10.88 -9.59 -15.92
N ILE A 122 -11.58 -10.00 -14.87
CA ILE A 122 -11.22 -9.66 -13.49
C ILE A 122 -9.78 -10.08 -13.16
N VAL A 123 -9.33 -11.16 -13.79
CA VAL A 123 -7.99 -11.75 -13.71
C VAL A 123 -6.91 -10.74 -14.10
N TRP A 124 -7.19 -9.85 -15.05
CA TRP A 124 -6.27 -8.79 -15.48
C TRP A 124 -6.48 -7.48 -14.72
N ALA A 125 -7.72 -7.18 -14.32
CA ALA A 125 -8.03 -5.96 -13.59
C ALA A 125 -7.37 -5.90 -12.20
N ILE A 126 -7.34 -7.02 -11.46
CA ILE A 126 -6.75 -7.08 -10.12
C ILE A 126 -5.23 -6.80 -10.15
N PRO A 127 -4.39 -7.48 -10.94
CA PRO A 127 -2.95 -7.25 -10.93
C PRO A 127 -2.59 -5.84 -11.42
N ILE A 128 -3.32 -5.28 -12.39
CA ILE A 128 -3.14 -3.89 -12.81
C ILE A 128 -3.34 -2.94 -11.63
N LEU A 129 -4.41 -3.13 -10.85
CA LEU A 129 -4.70 -2.29 -9.69
C LEU A 129 -3.74 -2.53 -8.52
N LEU A 130 -3.23 -3.74 -8.32
CA LEU A 130 -2.21 -4.03 -7.30
C LEU A 130 -0.88 -3.36 -7.63
N VAL A 131 -0.46 -3.37 -8.89
CA VAL A 131 0.73 -2.63 -9.34
C VAL A 131 0.54 -1.14 -9.12
N LEU A 132 -0.63 -0.61 -9.51
CA LEU A 132 -0.97 0.79 -9.29
C LEU A 132 -1.01 1.15 -7.79
N ALA A 133 -1.51 0.26 -6.95
CA ALA A 133 -1.50 0.40 -5.49
C ALA A 133 -0.09 0.53 -4.93
N PHE A 134 0.86 -0.25 -5.43
CA PHE A 134 2.25 -0.16 -5.01
C PHE A 134 2.86 1.22 -5.32
N PHE A 135 2.64 1.75 -6.53
CA PHE A 135 3.12 3.09 -6.89
C PHE A 135 2.44 4.20 -6.08
N PHE A 136 1.14 4.07 -5.80
CA PHE A 136 0.37 5.07 -5.07
C PHE A 136 0.45 4.93 -3.55
N SER A 137 1.04 3.85 -3.02
CA SER A 137 1.16 3.60 -1.58
C SER A 137 1.99 4.65 -0.84
N ILE A 138 2.71 5.52 -1.56
CA ILE A 138 3.40 6.70 -1.01
C ILE A 138 2.42 7.61 -0.24
N CYS A 139 1.15 7.60 -0.63
CA CYS A 139 0.10 8.48 -0.11
C CYS A 139 -0.90 7.71 0.79
N SER A 140 -0.43 6.89 1.73
CA SER A 140 -1.22 5.95 2.55
C SER A 140 -2.48 6.49 3.28
N THR A 141 -2.71 7.81 3.33
CA THR A 141 -3.96 8.43 3.81
C THR A 141 -4.97 8.73 2.71
N SER A 142 -4.51 8.91 1.47
CA SER A 142 -5.29 9.30 0.29
C SER A 142 -5.63 8.11 -0.62
N ASP A 143 -5.16 6.91 -0.28
CA ASP A 143 -5.43 5.66 -0.99
C ASP A 143 -6.94 5.41 -1.13
N ALA A 144 -7.74 5.61 -0.09
CA ALA A 144 -9.20 5.43 -0.12
C ALA A 144 -9.89 6.30 -1.18
N ILE A 145 -9.45 7.56 -1.31
CA ILE A 145 -10.01 8.52 -2.28
C ILE A 145 -9.65 8.09 -3.70
N ILE A 146 -8.39 7.69 -3.93
CA ILE A 146 -7.93 7.17 -5.22
C ILE A 146 -8.68 5.88 -5.57
N GLY A 147 -8.91 5.01 -4.59
CA GLY A 147 -9.68 3.78 -4.72
C GLY A 147 -11.13 4.04 -5.17
N LYS A 148 -11.80 5.06 -4.62
CA LYS A 148 -13.15 5.46 -5.07
C LYS A 148 -13.15 5.99 -6.51
N SER A 149 -12.15 6.76 -6.91
CA SER A 149 -12.01 7.19 -8.30
C SER A 149 -11.82 5.99 -9.24
N LEU A 150 -11.02 5.01 -8.82
CA LEU A 150 -10.78 3.76 -9.56
C LEU A 150 -11.98 2.82 -9.58
N SER A 151 -12.86 2.84 -8.58
CA SER A 151 -14.08 2.03 -8.58
C SER A 151 -15.09 2.42 -9.65
N THR A 152 -14.90 3.59 -10.28
CA THR A 152 -15.71 3.97 -11.43
C THR A 152 -15.22 3.35 -12.75
N LEU A 153 -14.00 2.79 -12.76
CA LEU A 153 -13.32 2.22 -13.93
C LEU A 153 -13.11 0.70 -13.81
N PHE A 154 -12.91 0.22 -12.59
CA PHE A 154 -12.58 -1.17 -12.30
C PHE A 154 -13.62 -1.81 -11.38
N PRO A 155 -13.76 -3.15 -11.45
CA PRO A 155 -14.61 -3.90 -10.52
C PRO A 155 -14.22 -3.67 -9.07
N ILE A 156 -15.23 -3.66 -8.18
CA ILE A 156 -15.04 -3.40 -6.75
C ILE A 156 -14.05 -4.39 -6.09
N SER A 157 -13.97 -5.62 -6.59
CA SER A 157 -13.01 -6.62 -6.11
C SER A 157 -11.55 -6.22 -6.34
N SER A 158 -11.23 -5.65 -7.51
CA SER A 158 -9.89 -5.12 -7.80
C SER A 158 -9.57 -3.93 -6.91
N VAL A 159 -10.55 -3.06 -6.67
CA VAL A 159 -10.42 -1.91 -5.76
C VAL A 159 -10.17 -2.36 -4.32
N MET A 160 -10.80 -3.44 -3.85
CA MET A 160 -10.48 -4.00 -2.54
C MET A 160 -9.05 -4.51 -2.45
N GLY A 161 -8.55 -5.18 -3.50
CA GLY A 161 -7.13 -5.54 -3.58
C GLY A 161 -6.22 -4.33 -3.41
N PHE A 162 -6.51 -3.23 -4.09
CA PHE A 162 -5.78 -1.95 -3.96
C PHE A 162 -5.85 -1.38 -2.53
N LEU A 163 -7.03 -1.35 -1.90
CA LEU A 163 -7.24 -0.81 -0.55
C LEU A 163 -6.60 -1.66 0.55
N ILE A 164 -6.45 -2.96 0.33
CA ILE A 164 -5.75 -3.87 1.25
C ILE A 164 -4.24 -3.75 1.06
N LEU A 165 -3.76 -3.72 -0.19
CA LEU A 165 -2.33 -3.70 -0.47
C LEU A 165 -1.66 -2.38 -0.06
N GLY A 166 -2.32 -1.23 -0.26
CA GLY A 166 -1.78 0.09 0.08
C GLY A 166 -1.18 0.17 1.50
N PRO A 167 -1.93 -0.07 2.59
CA PRO A 167 -1.38 0.00 3.94
C PRO A 167 -0.37 -1.11 4.27
N MET A 168 -0.42 -2.24 3.55
CA MET A 168 0.49 -3.38 3.79
C MET A 168 1.86 -3.21 3.15
N LEU A 169 1.93 -2.59 1.97
CA LEU A 169 3.14 -2.53 1.15
C LEU A 169 3.37 -1.11 0.63
N ASP A 170 4.13 -0.33 1.41
CA ASP A 170 4.47 1.06 1.14
C ASP A 170 5.96 1.21 0.78
N ILE A 171 6.27 2.02 -0.23
CA ILE A 171 7.65 2.26 -0.68
C ILE A 171 8.55 2.76 0.45
N LYS A 172 8.03 3.61 1.35
CA LYS A 172 8.77 4.10 2.52
C LYS A 172 9.02 2.94 3.48
N ASN A 173 8.02 2.08 3.71
CA ASN A 173 8.17 0.92 4.57
C ASN A 173 9.17 -0.09 3.98
N VAL A 174 9.12 -0.35 2.68
CA VAL A 174 10.07 -1.20 1.95
C VAL A 174 11.49 -0.63 2.03
N TYR A 175 11.65 0.69 1.90
CA TYR A 175 12.93 1.37 2.03
C TYR A 175 13.49 1.30 3.46
N ILE A 176 12.65 1.51 4.47
CA ILE A 176 13.02 1.32 5.87
C ILE A 176 13.43 -0.14 6.10
N LEU A 177 12.63 -1.11 5.66
CA LEU A 177 12.94 -2.54 5.77
C LEU A 177 14.25 -2.91 5.06
N LYS A 178 14.57 -2.23 3.94
CA LYS A 178 15.83 -2.39 3.20
C LYS A 178 17.05 -1.99 4.00
N GLN A 179 16.91 -1.11 4.99
CA GLN A 179 18.00 -0.76 5.91
C GLN A 179 18.25 -1.90 6.90
N TYR A 180 17.19 -2.54 7.42
CA TYR A 180 17.30 -3.57 8.47
C TYR A 180 17.46 -5.01 7.96
N MET A 181 16.94 -5.33 6.78
CA MET A 181 16.81 -6.70 6.26
C MET A 181 17.42 -6.88 4.86
N PRO A 182 17.85 -8.10 4.47
CA PRO A 182 18.35 -8.36 3.13
C PRO A 182 17.24 -8.17 2.07
N THR A 183 17.62 -7.69 0.89
CA THR A 183 16.68 -7.43 -0.22
C THR A 183 15.88 -8.67 -0.63
N SER A 184 16.48 -9.86 -0.56
CA SER A 184 15.80 -11.13 -0.83
C SER A 184 14.62 -11.39 0.10
N PHE A 185 14.73 -11.02 1.39
CA PHE A 185 13.63 -11.16 2.35
C PHE A 185 12.48 -10.21 2.01
N ILE A 186 12.82 -8.96 1.68
CA ILE A 186 11.85 -7.91 1.39
C ILE A 186 11.09 -8.23 0.10
N LEU A 187 11.80 -8.70 -0.92
CA LEU A 187 11.22 -9.08 -2.20
C LEU A 187 10.30 -10.29 -2.02
N ARG A 188 10.71 -11.27 -1.22
CA ARG A 188 9.86 -12.41 -0.84
C ARG A 188 8.60 -11.96 -0.09
N LEU A 189 8.74 -11.08 0.91
CA LEU A 189 7.63 -10.52 1.67
C LEU A 189 6.66 -9.76 0.75
N GLY A 190 7.18 -8.92 -0.13
CA GLY A 190 6.37 -8.17 -1.08
C GLY A 190 5.60 -9.08 -2.03
N ILE A 191 6.26 -10.09 -2.61
CA ILE A 191 5.60 -11.08 -3.46
C ILE A 191 4.50 -11.83 -2.70
N THR A 192 4.76 -12.27 -1.46
CA THR A 192 3.74 -12.98 -0.68
C THR A 192 2.53 -12.10 -0.38
N ILE A 193 2.71 -10.82 -0.07
CA ILE A 193 1.59 -9.89 0.16
C ILE A 193 0.80 -9.68 -1.14
N VAL A 194 1.47 -9.46 -2.28
CA VAL A 194 0.81 -9.30 -3.58
C VAL A 194 -0.01 -10.55 -3.92
N ILE A 195 0.56 -11.74 -3.79
CA ILE A 195 -0.14 -13.01 -4.07
C ILE A 195 -1.35 -13.19 -3.15
N MET A 196 -1.18 -13.01 -1.84
CA MET A 196 -2.27 -13.19 -0.88
C MET A 196 -3.38 -12.15 -1.07
N SER A 197 -3.02 -10.90 -1.40
CA SER A 197 -3.99 -9.85 -1.72
C SER A 197 -4.78 -10.16 -3.01
N TYR A 198 -4.12 -10.72 -4.03
CA TYR A 198 -4.77 -11.16 -5.26
C TYR A 198 -5.77 -12.31 -5.00
N ILE A 199 -5.36 -13.33 -4.23
CA ILE A 199 -6.24 -14.45 -3.86
C ILE A 199 -7.44 -13.95 -3.05
N THR A 200 -7.22 -13.03 -2.11
CA THR A 200 -8.28 -12.48 -1.27
C THR A 200 -9.26 -11.62 -2.08
N ALA A 201 -8.76 -10.83 -3.04
CA ALA A 201 -9.58 -10.06 -3.96
C ALA A 201 -10.45 -10.95 -4.88
N LEU A 202 -9.90 -12.06 -5.37
CA LEU A 202 -10.66 -13.08 -6.09
C LEU A 202 -11.71 -13.74 -5.19
N GLY A 203 -11.33 -14.14 -3.97
CA GLY A 203 -12.25 -14.71 -3.00
C GLY A 203 -13.43 -13.78 -2.70
N PHE A 204 -13.15 -12.49 -2.50
CA PHE A 204 -14.18 -11.46 -2.29
C PHE A 204 -15.17 -11.36 -3.46
N GLN A 205 -14.69 -11.54 -4.69
CA GLN A 205 -15.58 -11.57 -5.85
C GLN A 205 -16.60 -12.71 -5.76
N PHE A 206 -16.21 -13.91 -5.32
CA PHE A 206 -17.14 -15.02 -5.14
C PHE A 206 -18.21 -14.77 -4.05
N PHE A 207 -17.93 -13.88 -3.10
CA PHE A 207 -18.89 -13.50 -2.06
C PHE A 207 -19.83 -12.36 -2.46
N VAL A 208 -19.46 -11.55 -3.45
CA VAL A 208 -20.20 -10.34 -3.86
C VAL A 208 -20.86 -10.47 -5.24
N GLY A 209 -20.33 -11.34 -6.11
CA GLY A 209 -20.93 -11.69 -7.41
C GLY A 209 -21.93 -12.82 -7.28
#